data_AF-A0A8J1MPG5-F1
#
_entry.id   AF-A0A8J1MPG5-F1
#
_cell.length_a   1.000
_cell.length_b   1.000
_cell.length_c   1.000
_cell.angle_alpha   90.00
_cell.angle_beta   90.00
_cell.angle_gamma   90.00
#
_symmetry.space_group_name_H-M   'P 1'
#
loop_
_entity.id
_entity.type
_entity.pdbx_description
1 polymer ?
#
loop_
_entity_poly.entity_id
_entity_poly.type
_entity_poly.pdbx_seq_one_letter_code
_entity_poly.pdbx_strand_id
1 'polypeptide(L)'
;MACQGPMKMGYHGVLRLILPLVLLFLFLYMSITKLRVYLHECIQDGKPCSQIQNDVIEEVKVEPSTSFKLDPSDVQLLEDVLKNCKQHEFQIGRMVEAFRFCVTEKKDILLEEYLTAWRQLIKFMDALGAVFTFISSEAMTKVNILQGYLNGEHGKHYRTVTSMVKYELENEVVNFKELPPNHVPSGCRTLLRLHRALKFLEVFLYNLGMSVGRDKTSEMCADAYRKTLSHHHSWLIRQVAEVAFLALPPLEDMYKVVCVSHHKEAKIVLLTTVDDIVKVYNITQEVYTEHGMLDLP
;
A
#
# COMPACT_ATOMS: atom_id res chain seq x y z
N MET A 1 -19.77 34.04 -57.47
CA MET A 1 -18.66 33.42 -56.71
C MET A 1 -19.22 32.16 -56.06
N ALA A 2 -18.72 31.00 -56.46
CA ALA A 2 -19.23 29.70 -56.03
C ALA A 2 -18.40 29.14 -54.87
N CYS A 3 -19.14 28.62 -53.87
CA CYS A 3 -18.88 27.51 -52.94
C CYS A 3 -17.57 27.41 -52.14
N GLN A 4 -17.73 27.17 -50.83
CA GLN A 4 -17.16 25.96 -50.19
C GLN A 4 -18.04 25.53 -49.00
N GLY A 5 -18.70 24.37 -49.16
CA GLY A 5 -19.40 23.66 -48.08
C GLY A 5 -18.47 22.68 -47.35
N PRO A 6 -18.89 22.13 -46.19
CA PRO A 6 -18.01 21.37 -45.30
C PRO A 6 -17.56 20.03 -45.91
N MET A 7 -16.26 19.77 -45.84
CA MET A 7 -15.64 18.49 -46.24
C MET A 7 -16.23 17.33 -45.43
N LYS A 8 -17.04 16.50 -46.08
CA LYS A 8 -17.41 15.19 -45.54
C LYS A 8 -16.19 14.26 -45.64
N MET A 9 -15.56 13.94 -44.51
CA MET A 9 -14.60 12.83 -44.45
C MET A 9 -15.31 11.54 -44.86
N GLY A 10 -14.85 10.93 -45.95
CA GLY A 10 -15.38 9.67 -46.43
C GLY A 10 -15.15 8.54 -45.43
N TYR A 11 -16.12 7.63 -45.35
CA TYR A 11 -16.13 6.41 -44.54
C TYR A 11 -14.79 5.63 -44.59
N HIS A 12 -14.12 5.65 -45.74
CA HIS A 12 -12.80 5.03 -45.95
C HIS A 12 -11.64 5.65 -45.14
N GLY A 13 -11.67 6.96 -44.87
CA GLY A 13 -10.66 7.64 -44.07
C GLY A 13 -10.79 7.32 -42.58
N VAL A 14 -12.03 7.20 -42.11
CA VAL A 14 -12.36 6.78 -40.74
C VAL A 14 -11.95 5.32 -40.51
N LEU A 15 -12.21 4.43 -41.48
CA LEU A 15 -11.84 3.02 -41.39
C LEU A 15 -10.32 2.79 -41.36
N ARG A 16 -9.53 3.61 -42.07
CA ARG A 16 -8.05 3.53 -42.06
C ARG A 16 -7.41 3.91 -40.73
N LEU A 17 -8.06 4.77 -39.94
CA LEU A 17 -7.58 5.17 -38.61
C LEU A 17 -8.09 4.24 -37.51
N ILE A 18 -9.34 3.79 -37.60
CA ILE A 18 -9.96 2.94 -36.57
C ILE A 18 -9.39 1.52 -36.58
N LEU A 19 -9.15 0.93 -37.76
CA LEU A 19 -8.66 -0.45 -37.86
C LEU A 19 -7.32 -0.70 -37.14
N PRO A 20 -6.26 0.12 -37.31
CA PRO A 20 -5.01 -0.09 -36.58
C PRO A 20 -5.17 0.14 -35.07
N LEU A 21 -6.05 1.06 -34.64
CA LEU A 21 -6.38 1.26 -33.23
C LEU A 21 -7.09 0.03 -32.64
N VAL A 22 -8.08 -0.53 -33.34
CA VAL A 22 -8.78 -1.75 -32.93
C VAL A 22 -7.83 -2.94 -32.89
N LEU A 23 -6.92 -3.06 -33.86
CA LEU A 23 -5.90 -4.11 -33.87
C LEU A 23 -4.87 -3.92 -32.74
N LEU A 24 -4.50 -2.68 -32.41
CA LEU A 24 -3.65 -2.36 -31.25
C LEU A 24 -4.36 -2.73 -29.95
N PHE A 25 -5.63 -2.37 -29.77
CA PHE A 25 -6.41 -2.72 -28.58
C PHE A 25 -6.64 -4.24 -28.48
N LEU A 26 -6.88 -4.92 -29.60
CA LEU A 26 -6.96 -6.39 -29.64
C LEU A 26 -5.60 -7.02 -29.35
N PHE A 27 -4.50 -6.46 -29.86
CA PHE A 27 -3.16 -6.95 -29.57
C PHE A 27 -2.81 -6.72 -28.09
N LEU A 28 -3.14 -5.56 -27.52
CA LEU A 28 -2.97 -5.28 -26.09
C LEU A 28 -3.86 -6.20 -25.26
N TYR A 29 -5.13 -6.39 -25.62
CA TYR A 29 -6.05 -7.31 -24.94
C TYR A 29 -5.58 -8.76 -25.03
N MET A 30 -5.17 -9.23 -26.20
CA MET A 30 -4.64 -10.58 -26.42
C MET A 30 -3.28 -10.76 -25.74
N SER A 31 -2.45 -9.72 -25.70
CA SER A 31 -1.20 -9.70 -24.93
C SER A 31 -1.51 -9.79 -23.45
N ILE A 32 -2.42 -8.98 -22.90
CA ILE A 32 -2.80 -8.98 -21.48
C ILE A 32 -3.52 -10.28 -21.08
N THR A 33 -4.25 -10.93 -21.99
CA THR A 33 -4.96 -12.19 -21.69
C THR A 33 -4.12 -13.45 -21.91
N LYS A 34 -3.20 -13.47 -22.87
CA LYS A 34 -2.23 -14.58 -23.06
C LYS A 34 -1.02 -14.47 -22.15
N LEU A 35 -0.56 -13.26 -21.90
CA LEU A 35 0.32 -12.95 -20.79
C LEU A 35 -0.59 -13.01 -19.56
N ARG A 36 -0.91 -14.21 -19.08
CA ARG A 36 -1.02 -14.41 -17.63
C ARG A 36 0.33 -13.98 -17.06
N VAL A 37 0.55 -12.67 -16.98
CA VAL A 37 1.57 -12.10 -16.13
C VAL A 37 1.11 -12.60 -14.79
N TYR A 38 1.82 -13.59 -14.26
CA TYR A 38 1.82 -13.86 -12.85
C TYR A 38 2.30 -12.56 -12.20
N LEU A 39 1.37 -11.61 -12.01
CA LEU A 39 1.56 -10.33 -11.32
C LEU A 39 1.95 -10.55 -9.84
N HIS A 40 2.06 -11.82 -9.44
CA HIS A 40 2.46 -12.31 -8.13
C HIS A 40 3.86 -12.92 -8.07
N GLU A 41 4.55 -13.08 -9.20
CA GLU A 41 5.92 -13.58 -9.19
C GLU A 41 6.91 -12.40 -9.06
N CYS A 42 7.57 -12.36 -7.91
CA CYS A 42 8.71 -11.48 -7.68
C CYS A 42 9.87 -12.02 -8.53
N ILE A 43 9.98 -11.52 -9.76
CA ILE A 43 11.07 -11.80 -10.69
C ILE A 43 11.72 -10.46 -11.05
N GLN A 44 12.98 -10.30 -10.67
CA GLN A 44 13.84 -9.22 -11.17
C GLN A 44 14.95 -9.85 -12.01
N ASP A 45 15.11 -9.39 -13.25
CA ASP A 45 16.16 -9.84 -14.18
C ASP A 45 16.26 -11.37 -14.36
N GLY A 46 15.11 -12.06 -14.31
CA GLY A 46 15.01 -13.51 -14.51
C GLY A 46 15.38 -14.36 -13.29
N LYS A 47 15.61 -13.76 -12.11
CA LYS A 47 15.89 -14.49 -10.85
C LYS A 47 14.73 -14.40 -9.85
N PRO A 48 14.42 -15.49 -9.12
CA PRO A 48 13.56 -15.43 -7.94
C PRO A 48 14.16 -14.49 -6.89
N CYS A 49 13.32 -13.69 -6.23
CA CYS A 49 13.78 -12.71 -5.23
C CYS A 49 14.55 -13.32 -4.04
N SER A 50 14.42 -14.63 -3.78
CA SER A 50 15.21 -15.36 -2.78
C SER A 50 16.71 -15.49 -3.11
N GLN A 51 17.11 -15.17 -4.34
CA GLN A 51 18.50 -15.31 -4.83
C GLN A 51 19.21 -13.97 -5.05
N ILE A 52 18.56 -12.86 -4.70
CA ILE A 52 19.18 -11.54 -4.72
C ILE A 52 19.87 -11.39 -3.37
N GLN A 53 21.18 -11.16 -3.39
CA GLN A 53 21.91 -10.77 -2.19
C GLN A 53 21.20 -9.52 -1.68
N ASN A 54 20.65 -9.59 -0.46
CA ASN A 54 20.23 -8.42 0.28
C ASN A 54 21.49 -7.55 0.42
N ASP A 55 21.80 -6.75 -0.60
CA ASP A 55 22.55 -5.52 -0.40
C ASP A 55 21.78 -4.86 0.72
N VAL A 56 22.44 -4.92 1.88
CA VAL A 56 21.96 -4.52 3.18
C VAL A 56 20.92 -3.45 2.94
N ILE A 57 19.69 -3.68 3.42
CA ILE A 57 18.81 -2.57 3.75
C ILE A 57 19.74 -1.69 4.58
N GLU A 58 20.40 -0.70 3.97
CA GLU A 58 20.79 0.49 4.68
C GLU A 58 19.46 0.81 5.29
N GLU A 59 19.35 0.52 6.60
CA GLU A 59 18.21 0.92 7.39
C GLU A 59 17.95 2.31 6.84
N VAL A 60 16.80 2.50 6.20
CA VAL A 60 16.27 3.84 6.14
C VAL A 60 16.04 4.10 7.62
N LYS A 61 17.12 4.55 8.28
CA LYS A 61 17.13 5.30 9.49
C LYS A 61 16.43 6.55 9.03
N VAL A 62 15.10 6.46 8.96
CA VAL A 62 14.28 7.40 9.70
C VAL A 62 15.02 7.46 11.03
N GLU A 63 15.87 8.49 11.21
CA GLU A 63 16.59 8.66 12.46
C GLU A 63 15.61 8.33 13.55
N PRO A 64 15.95 7.38 14.46
CA PRO A 64 14.99 6.81 15.39
C PRO A 64 14.20 7.97 15.93
N SER A 65 12.94 8.04 15.48
CA SER A 65 12.10 9.20 15.69
C SER A 65 12.23 9.46 17.17
N THR A 66 12.87 10.57 17.53
CA THR A 66 12.68 11.12 18.85
C THR A 66 11.18 11.29 18.89
N SER A 67 10.49 10.34 19.54
CA SER A 67 9.03 10.13 19.44
C SER A 67 8.37 11.47 19.26
N PHE A 68 7.58 11.69 18.21
CA PHE A 68 7.12 13.04 17.88
C PHE A 68 6.49 13.67 19.12
N LYS A 69 7.24 14.56 19.80
CA LYS A 69 6.87 15.03 21.14
C LYS A 69 5.90 16.17 20.94
N LEU A 70 4.62 15.86 21.13
CA LEU A 70 3.57 16.86 21.15
C LEU A 70 3.75 17.75 22.38
N ASP A 71 3.75 19.05 22.16
CA ASP A 71 3.53 20.00 23.25
C ASP A 71 2.04 20.00 23.66
N PRO A 72 1.66 20.55 24.83
CA PRO A 72 0.26 20.56 25.25
C PRO A 72 -0.70 21.26 24.26
N SER A 73 -0.21 22.22 23.48
CA SER A 73 -1.02 22.93 22.48
C SER A 73 -1.24 22.08 21.22
N ASP A 74 -0.26 21.25 20.86
CA ASP A 74 -0.31 20.31 19.76
C ASP A 74 -1.23 19.12 20.07
N VAL A 75 -1.35 18.72 21.34
CA VAL A 75 -2.34 17.71 21.77
C VAL A 75 -3.77 18.20 21.53
N GLN A 76 -4.08 19.43 21.94
CA GLN A 76 -5.41 19.99 21.71
C GLN A 76 -5.71 20.14 20.21
N LEU A 77 -4.71 20.59 19.43
CA LEU A 77 -4.82 20.70 17.98
C LEU A 77 -5.03 19.34 17.31
N LEU A 78 -4.32 18.31 17.77
CA LEU A 78 -4.50 16.94 17.29
C LEU A 78 -5.93 16.46 17.57
N GLU A 79 -6.46 16.65 18.78
CA GLU A 79 -7.85 16.28 19.10
C GLU A 79 -8.87 16.97 18.18
N ASP A 80 -8.62 18.22 17.81
CA ASP A 80 -9.47 18.96 16.88
C ASP A 80 -9.37 18.42 15.45
N VAL A 81 -8.16 18.08 14.99
CA VAL A 81 -7.93 17.49 13.65
C VAL A 81 -8.50 16.08 13.53
N LEU A 82 -8.50 15.29 14.61
CA LEU A 82 -9.05 13.93 14.62
C LEU A 82 -10.59 13.89 14.55
N LYS A 83 -11.29 15.05 14.65
CA LYS A 83 -12.75 15.12 14.50
C LYS A 83 -13.18 14.87 13.05
N ASN A 84 -14.40 14.36 12.88
CA ASN A 84 -14.92 13.95 11.57
C ASN A 84 -14.94 15.09 10.54
N CYS A 85 -14.31 14.83 9.40
CA CYS A 85 -14.34 15.63 8.19
C CYS A 85 -15.53 15.29 7.31
N LYS A 86 -16.38 16.27 6.98
CA LYS A 86 -17.61 15.99 6.20
C LYS A 86 -17.38 15.76 4.71
N GLN A 87 -16.17 16.00 4.19
CA GLN A 87 -15.90 16.11 2.75
C GLN A 87 -15.46 14.79 2.09
N HIS A 88 -14.94 13.83 2.87
CA HIS A 88 -14.41 12.57 2.33
C HIS A 88 -14.93 11.36 3.12
N GLU A 89 -15.03 10.20 2.47
CA GLU A 89 -15.34 8.95 3.17
C GLU A 89 -14.18 8.57 4.12
N PHE A 90 -12.95 8.85 3.69
CA PHE A 90 -11.76 8.68 4.50
C PHE A 90 -11.70 9.69 5.66
N GLN A 91 -11.29 9.23 6.83
CA GLN A 91 -11.15 10.01 8.06
C GLN A 91 -9.83 9.65 8.73
N ILE A 92 -8.89 10.59 8.81
CA ILE A 92 -7.58 10.34 9.42
C ILE A 92 -7.71 9.92 10.90
N GLY A 93 -8.69 10.46 11.62
CA GLY A 93 -8.99 10.07 13.00
C GLY A 93 -9.27 8.58 13.17
N ARG A 94 -10.03 7.99 12.24
CA ARG A 94 -10.33 6.55 12.27
C ARG A 94 -9.11 5.70 11.96
N MET A 95 -8.19 6.19 11.12
CA MET A 95 -6.93 5.50 10.84
C MET A 95 -6.04 5.48 12.08
N VAL A 96 -5.85 6.64 12.72
CA VAL A 96 -5.05 6.77 13.95
C VAL A 96 -5.60 5.86 15.04
N GLU A 97 -6.91 5.90 15.28
CA GLU A 97 -7.58 5.06 16.26
C GLU A 97 -7.39 3.56 15.95
N ALA A 98 -7.58 3.15 14.71
CA ALA A 98 -7.42 1.74 14.31
C ALA A 98 -6.00 1.21 14.55
N PHE A 99 -4.95 2.00 14.24
CA PHE A 99 -3.57 1.58 14.51
C PHE A 99 -3.26 1.49 16.02
N ARG A 100 -3.83 2.38 16.84
CA ARG A 100 -3.68 2.32 18.30
C ARG A 100 -4.28 1.07 18.91
N PHE A 101 -5.38 0.56 18.35
CA PHE A 101 -6.02 -0.67 18.81
C PHE A 101 -5.34 -1.96 18.33
N CYS A 102 -4.38 -1.87 17.40
CA CYS A 102 -3.67 -3.06 16.91
C CYS A 102 -2.80 -3.72 17.98
N VAL A 103 -2.22 -2.96 18.90
CA VAL A 103 -1.18 -3.44 19.83
C VAL A 103 -1.81 -3.89 21.15
N THR A 104 -1.53 -5.13 21.55
CA THR A 104 -1.92 -5.65 22.87
C THR A 104 -0.94 -5.22 23.96
N GLU A 105 -1.36 -5.31 25.23
CA GLU A 105 -0.49 -5.09 26.40
C GLU A 105 0.76 -5.97 26.41
N LYS A 106 0.70 -7.15 25.76
CA LYS A 106 1.80 -8.11 25.67
C LYS A 106 2.73 -7.88 24.47
N LYS A 107 2.64 -6.72 23.80
CA LYS A 107 3.40 -6.39 22.58
C LYS A 107 3.21 -7.42 21.45
N ASP A 108 1.96 -7.82 21.24
CA ASP A 108 1.53 -8.62 20.10
C ASP A 108 0.47 -7.85 19.29
N ILE A 109 0.25 -8.23 18.04
CA ILE A 109 -0.68 -7.55 17.13
C ILE A 109 -1.99 -8.32 17.03
N LEU A 110 -3.12 -7.67 17.35
CA LEU A 110 -4.47 -8.16 17.08
C LEU A 110 -4.74 -8.12 15.59
N LEU A 111 -4.97 -9.28 14.97
CA LEU A 111 -5.09 -9.35 13.52
C LEU A 111 -6.36 -8.65 13.02
N GLU A 112 -7.49 -8.78 13.73
CA GLU A 112 -8.74 -8.12 13.33
C GLU A 112 -8.59 -6.59 13.31
N GLU A 113 -7.94 -6.01 14.31
CA GLU A 113 -7.69 -4.57 14.37
C GLU A 113 -6.66 -4.12 13.33
N TYR A 114 -5.64 -4.95 13.07
CA TYR A 114 -4.71 -4.73 11.96
C TYR A 114 -5.43 -4.67 10.61
N LEU A 115 -6.40 -5.55 10.36
CA LEU A 115 -7.22 -5.52 9.14
C LEU A 115 -8.12 -4.28 9.11
N THR A 116 -8.66 -3.84 10.25
CA THR A 116 -9.41 -2.59 10.35
C THR A 116 -8.54 -1.38 10.00
N ALA A 117 -7.30 -1.33 10.50
CA ALA A 117 -6.34 -0.28 10.16
C ALA A 117 -6.00 -0.28 8.67
N TRP A 118 -5.80 -1.45 8.06
CA TRP A 118 -5.59 -1.59 6.62
C TRP A 118 -6.77 -1.11 5.77
N ARG A 119 -8.01 -1.34 6.21
CA ARG A 119 -9.19 -0.78 5.54
C ARG A 119 -9.19 0.74 5.57
N GLN A 120 -8.68 1.37 6.63
CA GLN A 120 -8.54 2.83 6.67
C GLN A 120 -7.43 3.31 5.71
N LEU A 121 -6.31 2.58 5.59
CA LEU A 121 -5.27 2.87 4.59
C LEU A 121 -5.79 2.74 3.16
N ILE A 122 -6.62 1.73 2.89
CA ILE A 122 -7.27 1.54 1.58
C ILE A 122 -8.16 2.73 1.25
N LYS A 123 -9.01 3.17 2.19
CA LYS A 123 -9.84 4.36 2.01
C LYS A 123 -9.01 5.62 1.75
N PHE A 124 -7.87 5.77 2.45
CA PHE A 124 -6.93 6.86 2.19
C PHE A 124 -6.40 6.79 0.75
N MET A 125 -5.91 5.63 0.31
CA MET A 125 -5.41 5.43 -1.06
C MET A 125 -6.49 5.71 -2.12
N ASP A 126 -7.72 5.23 -1.90
CA ASP A 126 -8.84 5.48 -2.81
C ASP A 126 -9.21 6.96 -2.90
N ALA A 127 -9.08 7.71 -1.80
CA ALA A 127 -9.29 9.15 -1.79
C ALA A 127 -8.22 9.93 -2.60
N LEU A 128 -7.08 9.32 -2.94
CA LEU A 128 -6.05 9.93 -3.80
C LEU A 128 -6.41 9.90 -5.29
N GLY A 129 -7.45 9.14 -5.67
CA GLY A 129 -7.99 9.11 -7.02
C GLY A 129 -7.99 7.73 -7.67
N ALA A 130 -8.67 7.62 -8.82
CA ALA A 130 -9.02 6.34 -9.46
C ALA A 130 -7.82 5.45 -9.85
N VAL A 131 -6.64 6.03 -10.10
CA VAL A 131 -5.42 5.28 -10.41
C VAL A 131 -4.97 4.43 -9.20
N PHE A 132 -5.21 4.92 -7.98
CA PHE A 132 -4.84 4.24 -6.75
C PHE A 132 -5.83 3.14 -6.35
N THR A 133 -7.04 3.13 -6.92
CA THR A 133 -8.02 2.06 -6.68
C THR A 133 -7.55 0.70 -7.20
N PHE A 134 -6.75 0.67 -8.27
CA PHE A 134 -6.13 -0.58 -8.72
C PHE A 134 -5.12 -1.09 -7.67
N ILE A 135 -4.28 -0.21 -7.14
CA ILE A 135 -3.27 -0.55 -6.13
C ILE A 135 -3.95 -0.97 -4.82
N SER A 136 -5.00 -0.26 -4.41
CA SER A 136 -5.75 -0.55 -3.20
C SER A 136 -6.52 -1.88 -3.30
N SER A 137 -6.97 -2.28 -4.49
CA SER A 137 -7.64 -3.57 -4.72
C SER A 137 -6.76 -4.78 -4.41
N GLU A 138 -5.45 -4.69 -4.70
CA GLU A 138 -4.47 -5.72 -4.37
C GLU A 138 -4.28 -5.86 -2.85
N ALA A 139 -4.28 -4.74 -2.12
CA ALA A 139 -4.24 -4.74 -0.67
C ALA A 139 -5.55 -5.31 -0.08
N MET A 140 -6.70 -4.91 -0.63
CA MET A 140 -8.01 -5.38 -0.20
C MET A 140 -8.18 -6.90 -0.39
N THR A 141 -7.65 -7.46 -1.48
CA THR A 141 -7.62 -8.92 -1.70
C THR A 141 -6.92 -9.65 -0.56
N LYS A 142 -5.77 -9.13 -0.08
CA LYS A 142 -4.99 -9.72 1.02
C LYS A 142 -5.69 -9.54 2.37
N VAL A 143 -6.32 -8.39 2.60
CA VAL A 143 -7.20 -8.15 3.76
C VAL A 143 -8.33 -9.18 3.79
N ASN A 144 -8.96 -9.46 2.64
CA ASN A 144 -10.06 -10.42 2.55
C ASN A 144 -9.61 -11.87 2.80
N ILE A 145 -8.41 -12.25 2.35
CA ILE A 145 -7.83 -13.57 2.65
C ILE A 145 -7.66 -13.74 4.17
N LEU A 146 -7.04 -12.76 4.84
CA LEU A 146 -6.83 -12.81 6.29
C LEU A 146 -8.15 -12.76 7.07
N GLN A 147 -9.13 -11.98 6.61
CA GLN A 147 -10.47 -11.99 7.19
C GLN A 147 -11.16 -13.35 7.02
N GLY A 148 -10.94 -14.03 5.88
CA GLY A 148 -11.42 -15.38 5.65
C GLY A 148 -10.87 -16.38 6.67
N TYR A 149 -9.58 -16.27 7.01
CA TYR A 149 -8.97 -17.08 8.07
C TYR A 149 -9.54 -16.79 9.46
N LEU A 150 -9.73 -15.50 9.81
CA LEU A 150 -10.37 -15.09 11.06
C LEU A 150 -11.80 -15.63 11.21
N ASN A 151 -12.56 -15.65 10.12
CA ASN A 151 -13.95 -16.11 10.10
C ASN A 151 -14.10 -17.62 9.89
N GLY A 152 -13.00 -18.31 9.59
CA GLY A 152 -12.99 -19.74 9.29
C GLY A 152 -12.98 -20.63 10.53
N GLU A 153 -12.97 -21.94 10.30
CA GLU A 153 -12.96 -22.97 11.35
C GLU A 153 -11.82 -22.80 12.37
N HIS A 154 -10.65 -22.34 11.89
CA HIS A 154 -9.46 -22.14 12.70
C HIS A 154 -9.27 -20.70 13.17
N GLY A 155 -10.29 -19.84 13.06
CA GLY A 155 -10.20 -18.39 13.34
C GLY A 155 -9.62 -18.02 14.70
N LYS A 156 -9.83 -18.86 15.73
CA LYS A 156 -9.24 -18.68 17.07
C LYS A 156 -7.70 -18.60 17.06
N HIS A 157 -7.06 -19.26 16.09
CA HIS A 157 -5.61 -19.25 15.93
C HIS A 157 -5.11 -18.00 15.21
N TYR A 158 -5.99 -17.29 14.51
CA TYR A 158 -5.68 -16.05 13.79
C TYR A 158 -5.96 -14.80 14.64
N ARG A 159 -6.21 -14.93 15.94
CA ARG A 159 -6.50 -13.79 16.83
C ARG A 159 -5.34 -12.80 16.90
N THR A 160 -4.12 -13.28 17.03
CA THR A 160 -2.92 -12.44 17.00
C THR A 160 -1.93 -12.92 15.95
N VAL A 161 -0.99 -12.05 15.57
CA VAL A 161 0.08 -12.41 14.63
C VAL A 161 0.93 -13.54 15.20
N THR A 162 1.29 -13.49 16.48
CA THR A 162 2.07 -14.57 17.11
C THR A 162 1.30 -15.89 17.14
N SER A 163 0.00 -15.87 17.47
CA SER A 163 -0.81 -17.11 17.48
C SER A 163 -0.99 -17.70 16.08
N MET A 164 -1.12 -16.84 15.07
CA MET A 164 -1.20 -17.24 13.66
C MET A 164 0.08 -17.91 13.22
N VAL A 165 1.23 -17.26 13.44
CA VAL A 165 2.56 -17.79 13.09
C VAL A 165 2.79 -19.15 13.73
N LYS A 166 2.52 -19.27 15.03
CA LYS A 166 2.64 -20.53 15.76
C LYS A 166 1.79 -21.63 15.13
N TYR A 167 0.50 -21.35 14.91
CA TYR A 167 -0.43 -22.32 14.33
C TYR A 167 -0.02 -22.76 12.92
N GLU A 168 0.33 -21.81 12.05
CA GLU A 168 0.68 -22.16 10.67
C GLU A 168 1.98 -22.95 10.57
N LEU A 169 2.95 -22.71 11.46
CA LEU A 169 4.17 -23.49 11.56
C LEU A 169 3.92 -24.90 12.09
N GLU A 170 3.14 -25.04 13.17
CA GLU A 170 2.81 -26.34 13.79
C GLU A 170 2.03 -27.27 12.84
N ASN A 171 1.31 -26.68 11.87
CA ASN A 171 0.52 -27.41 10.87
C ASN A 171 1.20 -27.46 9.50
N GLU A 172 2.45 -27.01 9.38
CA GLU A 172 3.26 -27.08 8.15
C GLU A 172 2.61 -26.42 6.90
N VAL A 173 1.78 -25.39 7.09
CA VAL A 173 1.10 -24.68 5.98
C VAL A 173 1.93 -23.51 5.42
N VAL A 174 2.98 -23.10 6.13
CA VAL A 174 3.92 -22.07 5.64
C VAL A 174 4.94 -22.71 4.70
N ASN A 175 4.91 -22.33 3.42
CA ASN A 175 5.92 -22.76 2.45
C ASN A 175 7.04 -21.72 2.31
N PHE A 176 8.25 -22.10 2.72
CA PHE A 176 9.45 -21.25 2.67
C PHE A 176 10.21 -21.29 1.34
N LYS A 177 9.86 -22.20 0.43
CA LYS A 177 10.61 -22.43 -0.81
C LYS A 177 9.85 -21.94 -2.03
N GLU A 178 8.60 -22.36 -2.16
CA GLU A 178 7.82 -22.18 -3.38
C GLU A 178 6.35 -21.89 -3.07
N LEU A 179 5.66 -21.27 -4.02
CA LEU A 179 4.21 -21.13 -3.98
C LEU A 179 3.56 -22.44 -4.46
N PRO A 180 2.72 -23.11 -3.64
CA PRO A 180 1.93 -24.22 -4.15
C PRO A 180 0.99 -23.72 -5.25
N PRO A 181 1.04 -24.28 -6.48
CA PRO A 181 0.11 -23.87 -7.53
C PRO A 181 -1.33 -24.19 -7.12
N ASN A 182 -2.23 -23.25 -7.35
CA ASN A 182 -3.68 -23.38 -7.12
C ASN A 182 -4.16 -23.45 -5.66
N HIS A 183 -3.39 -22.93 -4.69
CA HIS A 183 -3.83 -22.80 -3.30
C HIS A 183 -3.92 -21.34 -2.87
N VAL A 184 -4.84 -21.06 -1.94
CA VAL A 184 -4.88 -19.77 -1.24
C VAL A 184 -3.57 -19.64 -0.44
N PRO A 185 -2.85 -18.51 -0.55
CA PRO A 185 -1.61 -18.32 0.19
C PRO A 185 -1.86 -18.31 1.69
N SER A 186 -0.91 -18.82 2.47
CA SER A 186 -1.00 -18.84 3.94
C SER A 186 -1.18 -17.43 4.51
N GLY A 187 -1.72 -17.34 5.73
CA GLY A 187 -1.85 -16.12 6.50
C GLY A 187 -0.51 -15.43 6.71
N CYS A 188 0.55 -16.15 7.08
CA CYS A 188 1.90 -15.59 7.23
C CYS A 188 2.41 -14.96 5.93
N ARG A 189 2.29 -15.66 4.79
CA ARG A 189 2.70 -15.08 3.50
C ARG A 189 1.86 -13.86 3.14
N THR A 190 0.55 -13.93 3.37
CA THR A 190 -0.40 -12.86 3.01
C THR A 190 -0.15 -11.61 3.85
N LEU A 191 0.03 -11.77 5.16
CA LEU A 191 0.36 -10.70 6.09
C LEU A 191 1.72 -10.07 5.76
N LEU A 192 2.73 -10.85 5.37
CA LEU A 192 4.03 -10.32 4.94
C LEU A 192 3.91 -9.29 3.80
N ARG A 193 3.01 -9.52 2.84
CA ARG A 193 2.81 -8.61 1.71
C ARG A 193 2.16 -7.31 2.15
N LEU A 194 1.21 -7.37 3.08
CA LEU A 194 0.67 -6.18 3.73
C LEU A 194 1.77 -5.48 4.54
N HIS A 195 2.51 -6.20 5.38
CA HIS A 195 3.61 -5.66 6.18
C HIS A 195 4.64 -4.86 5.36
N ARG A 196 5.09 -5.39 4.23
CA ARG A 196 5.98 -4.68 3.29
C ARG A 196 5.35 -3.41 2.71
N ALA A 197 4.07 -3.45 2.37
CA ALA A 197 3.33 -2.28 1.90
C ALA A 197 3.10 -1.25 3.03
N LEU A 198 2.99 -1.69 4.28
CA LEU A 198 2.88 -0.80 5.44
C LEU A 198 4.11 0.08 5.55
N LYS A 199 5.32 -0.49 5.34
CA LYS A 199 6.57 0.29 5.38
C LYS A 199 6.62 1.38 4.32
N PHE A 200 6.15 1.07 3.12
CA PHE A 200 6.03 2.07 2.06
C PHE A 200 5.10 3.23 2.47
N LEU A 201 3.92 2.90 3.00
CA LEU A 201 2.94 3.90 3.43
C LEU A 201 3.46 4.72 4.62
N GLU A 202 4.16 4.09 5.57
CA GLU A 202 4.84 4.77 6.68
C GLU A 202 5.81 5.84 6.17
N VAL A 203 6.73 5.48 5.28
CA VAL A 203 7.73 6.43 4.73
C VAL A 203 7.06 7.53 3.91
N PHE A 204 6.03 7.19 3.14
CA PHE A 204 5.27 8.18 2.37
C PHE A 204 4.55 9.20 3.26
N LEU A 205 3.85 8.73 4.31
CA LEU A 205 3.17 9.60 5.27
C LEU A 205 4.16 10.46 6.07
N TYR A 206 5.33 9.91 6.41
CA TYR A 206 6.40 10.68 7.03
C TYR A 206 6.89 11.82 6.13
N ASN A 207 7.19 11.53 4.86
CA ASN A 207 7.61 12.54 3.89
C ASN A 207 6.55 13.64 3.73
N LEU A 208 5.27 13.27 3.67
CA LEU A 208 4.15 14.22 3.63
C LEU A 208 4.09 15.12 4.87
N GLY A 209 4.27 14.54 6.06
CA GLY A 209 4.26 15.27 7.33
C GLY A 209 5.45 16.21 7.50
N MET A 210 6.59 15.87 6.89
CA MET A 210 7.81 16.68 6.93
C MET A 210 7.90 17.73 5.82
N SER A 211 7.03 17.66 4.81
CA SER A 211 7.05 18.59 3.68
C SER A 211 6.81 20.05 4.12
N VAL A 212 7.56 20.96 3.49
CA VAL A 212 7.49 22.41 3.73
C VAL A 212 6.67 23.15 2.66
N GLY A 213 5.81 22.44 1.94
CA GLY A 213 4.88 23.04 0.97
C GLY A 213 5.41 23.24 -0.45
N ARG A 214 6.66 22.87 -0.72
CA ARG A 214 7.29 22.97 -2.06
C ARG A 214 7.51 21.63 -2.75
N ASP A 215 7.33 20.53 -2.03
CA ASP A 215 7.61 19.18 -2.51
C ASP A 215 6.43 18.63 -3.30
N LYS A 216 6.71 17.83 -4.33
CA LYS A 216 5.66 17.15 -5.10
C LYS A 216 5.30 15.83 -4.46
N THR A 217 4.01 15.61 -4.21
CA THR A 217 3.46 14.34 -3.70
C THR A 217 3.93 13.14 -4.51
N SER A 218 3.96 13.25 -5.84
CA SER A 218 4.42 12.21 -6.75
C SER A 218 5.89 11.81 -6.52
N GLU A 219 6.76 12.79 -6.30
CA GLU A 219 8.19 12.57 -6.06
C GLU A 219 8.42 11.92 -4.69
N MET A 220 7.73 12.41 -3.65
CA MET A 220 7.79 11.82 -2.30
C MET A 220 7.29 10.38 -2.27
N CYS A 221 6.22 10.07 -3.01
CA CYS A 221 5.68 8.72 -3.12
C CYS A 221 6.62 7.79 -3.89
N ALA A 222 7.15 8.24 -5.03
CA ALA A 222 8.13 7.47 -5.80
C ALA A 222 9.41 7.19 -5.00
N ASP A 223 9.91 8.17 -4.25
CA ASP A 223 11.07 7.99 -3.35
C ASP A 223 10.79 6.97 -2.25
N ALA A 224 9.65 7.10 -1.55
CA ALA A 224 9.24 6.14 -0.52
C ALA A 224 9.13 4.72 -1.09
N TYR A 225 8.53 4.57 -2.29
CA TYR A 225 8.38 3.28 -2.96
C TYR A 225 9.73 2.65 -3.31
N ARG A 226 10.64 3.43 -3.91
CA ARG A 226 11.98 2.96 -4.31
C ARG A 226 12.77 2.45 -3.12
N LYS A 227 12.71 3.15 -1.98
CA LYS A 227 13.40 2.79 -0.73
C LYS A 227 12.81 1.59 0.00
N THR A 228 11.63 1.11 -0.38
CA THR A 228 10.88 0.12 0.40
C THR A 228 10.28 -0.97 -0.49
N LEU A 229 9.02 -0.83 -0.90
CA LEU A 229 8.24 -1.88 -1.54
C LEU A 229 8.78 -2.30 -2.91
N SER A 230 9.52 -1.42 -3.60
CA SER A 230 10.05 -1.71 -4.94
C SER A 230 10.94 -2.95 -4.97
N HIS A 231 11.70 -3.21 -3.90
CA HIS A 231 12.60 -4.37 -3.78
C HIS A 231 11.86 -5.71 -3.87
N HIS A 232 10.55 -5.72 -3.61
CA HIS A 232 9.71 -6.92 -3.63
C HIS A 232 8.81 -7.03 -4.87
N HIS A 233 8.93 -6.09 -5.81
CA HIS A 233 8.15 -6.04 -7.04
C HIS A 233 9.02 -6.37 -8.25
N SER A 234 8.43 -7.06 -9.24
CA SER A 234 9.09 -7.28 -10.52
C SER A 234 9.29 -5.98 -11.29
N TRP A 235 10.23 -5.97 -12.24
CA TRP A 235 10.56 -4.77 -13.01
C TRP A 235 9.32 -4.10 -13.62
N LEU A 236 8.42 -4.89 -14.22
CA LEU A 236 7.20 -4.37 -14.84
C LEU A 236 6.29 -3.66 -13.83
N ILE A 237 6.13 -4.23 -12.63
CA ILE A 237 5.32 -3.64 -11.56
C ILE A 237 5.93 -2.34 -11.07
N ARG A 238 7.26 -2.26 -10.98
CA ARG A 238 7.94 -0.99 -10.65
C ARG A 238 7.62 0.10 -11.66
N GLN A 239 7.67 -0.21 -12.95
CA GLN A 239 7.34 0.78 -14.00
C GLN A 239 5.89 1.25 -13.90
N VAL A 240 4.94 0.32 -13.74
CA VAL A 240 3.51 0.66 -13.61
C VAL A 240 3.25 1.52 -12.37
N ALA A 241 3.86 1.17 -11.23
CA ALA A 241 3.72 1.94 -9.99
C ALA A 241 4.27 3.37 -10.14
N GLU A 242 5.47 3.54 -10.70
CA GLU A 242 6.06 4.87 -10.89
C GLU A 242 5.24 5.77 -11.82
N VAL A 243 4.65 5.20 -12.87
CA VAL A 243 3.71 5.93 -13.74
C VAL A 243 2.44 6.30 -12.98
N ALA A 244 1.91 5.38 -12.16
CA ALA A 244 0.73 5.64 -11.34
C ALA A 244 0.94 6.80 -10.35
N PHE A 245 2.14 6.94 -9.78
CA PHE A 245 2.47 8.03 -8.85
C PHE A 245 2.42 9.42 -9.48
N LEU A 246 2.58 9.54 -10.80
CA LEU A 246 2.42 10.82 -11.51
C LEU A 246 0.98 11.35 -11.45
N ALA A 247 0.00 10.48 -11.17
CA ALA A 247 -1.40 10.85 -11.00
C ALA A 247 -1.76 11.27 -9.57
N LEU A 248 -0.80 11.30 -8.64
CA LEU A 248 -1.05 11.78 -7.28
C LEU A 248 -1.46 13.25 -7.28
N PRO A 249 -2.40 13.64 -6.41
CA PRO A 249 -2.83 15.01 -6.34
C PRO A 249 -1.71 15.90 -5.77
N PRO A 250 -1.72 17.22 -6.11
CA PRO A 250 -0.84 18.20 -5.49
C PRO A 250 -0.92 18.17 -3.96
N LEU A 251 0.12 18.65 -3.28
CA LEU A 251 0.22 18.60 -1.82
C LEU A 251 -0.95 19.31 -1.11
N GLU A 252 -1.43 20.43 -1.66
CA GLU A 252 -2.59 21.15 -1.10
C GLU A 252 -3.88 20.32 -1.15
N ASP A 253 -4.05 19.50 -2.18
CA ASP A 253 -5.20 18.59 -2.31
C ASP A 253 -5.05 17.36 -1.41
N MET A 254 -3.82 16.89 -1.16
CA MET A 254 -3.55 15.87 -0.15
C MET A 254 -3.99 16.32 1.24
N TYR A 255 -3.80 17.60 1.58
CA TYR A 255 -4.23 18.16 2.87
C TYR A 255 -5.74 18.18 3.02
N LYS A 256 -6.48 18.39 1.92
CA LYS A 256 -7.95 18.26 1.93
C LYS A 256 -8.38 16.83 2.22
N VAL A 257 -7.68 15.83 1.70
CA VAL A 257 -7.97 14.40 1.96
C VAL A 257 -7.81 14.06 3.45
N VAL A 258 -6.77 14.57 4.11
CA VAL A 258 -6.58 14.38 5.57
C VAL A 258 -7.25 15.46 6.42
N CYS A 259 -8.00 16.37 5.78
CA CYS A 259 -8.82 17.42 6.37
C CYS A 259 -8.08 18.38 7.31
N VAL A 260 -6.90 18.81 6.88
CA VAL A 260 -6.09 19.83 7.54
C VAL A 260 -5.98 21.07 6.67
N SER A 261 -5.88 22.25 7.29
CA SER A 261 -5.81 23.53 6.57
C SER A 261 -4.37 24.05 6.47
N HIS A 262 -3.48 23.62 7.36
CA HIS A 262 -2.15 24.18 7.50
C HIS A 262 -1.06 23.11 7.63
N HIS A 263 0.16 23.43 7.19
CA HIS A 263 1.33 22.55 7.30
C HIS A 263 1.58 22.06 8.73
N LYS A 264 1.35 22.91 9.74
CA LYS A 264 1.51 22.52 11.15
C LYS A 264 0.55 21.39 11.54
N GLU A 265 -0.72 21.51 11.17
CA GLU A 265 -1.74 20.49 11.42
C GLU A 265 -1.41 19.18 10.69
N ALA A 266 -1.06 19.29 9.40
CA ALA A 266 -0.65 18.15 8.58
C ALA A 266 0.52 17.40 9.21
N LYS A 267 1.56 18.13 9.62
CA LYS A 267 2.73 17.57 10.31
C LYS A 267 2.31 16.83 11.57
N ILE A 268 1.52 17.45 12.43
CA ILE A 268 1.11 16.85 13.70
C ILE A 268 0.34 15.55 13.49
N VAL A 269 -0.70 15.57 12.64
CA VAL A 269 -1.54 14.38 12.46
C VAL A 269 -0.82 13.26 11.70
N LEU A 270 -0.05 13.59 10.66
CA LEU A 270 0.67 12.60 9.85
C LEU A 270 1.80 11.96 10.65
N LEU A 271 2.61 12.74 11.37
CA LEU A 271 3.69 12.18 12.18
C LEU A 271 3.16 11.38 13.38
N THR A 272 2.05 11.79 13.98
CA THR A 272 1.37 10.97 15.00
C THR A 272 0.90 9.63 14.42
N THR A 273 0.33 9.66 13.22
CA THR A 273 -0.10 8.43 12.52
C THR A 273 1.10 7.52 12.22
N VAL A 274 2.21 8.10 11.77
CA VAL A 274 3.47 7.38 11.50
C VAL A 274 4.00 6.72 12.77
N ASP A 275 4.01 7.41 13.91
CA ASP A 275 4.47 6.83 15.18
C ASP A 275 3.63 5.60 15.60
N ASP A 276 2.32 5.63 15.35
CA ASP A 276 1.44 4.49 15.63
C ASP A 276 1.66 3.34 14.62
N ILE A 277 1.88 3.64 13.34
CA ILE A 277 2.24 2.65 12.31
C ILE A 277 3.60 1.99 12.63
N VAL A 278 4.61 2.76 13.02
CA VAL A 278 5.96 2.27 13.34
C VAL A 278 5.91 1.26 14.48
N LYS A 279 5.09 1.50 15.52
CA LYS A 279 4.92 0.53 16.62
C LYS A 279 4.39 -0.81 16.11
N VAL A 280 3.34 -0.77 15.29
CA VAL A 280 2.72 -1.98 14.71
C VAL A 280 3.69 -2.69 13.77
N TYR A 281 4.40 -1.93 12.93
CA TYR A 281 5.40 -2.44 12.01
C TYR A 281 6.53 -3.15 12.77
N ASN A 282 7.13 -2.51 13.78
CA ASN A 282 8.27 -3.06 14.50
C ASN A 282 7.93 -4.37 15.23
N ILE A 283 6.76 -4.44 15.90
CA ILE A 283 6.32 -5.67 16.55
C ILE A 283 6.13 -6.79 15.52
N THR A 284 5.48 -6.49 14.38
CA THR A 284 5.30 -7.48 13.31
C THR A 284 6.65 -7.91 12.71
N GLN A 285 7.55 -6.96 12.50
CA GLN A 285 8.90 -7.19 11.99
C GLN A 285 9.71 -8.10 12.90
N GLU A 286 9.66 -7.89 14.23
CA GLU A 286 10.30 -8.73 15.23
C GLU A 286 9.81 -10.18 15.13
N VAL A 287 8.49 -10.40 15.13
CA VAL A 287 7.90 -11.75 15.00
C VAL A 287 8.37 -12.45 13.73
N TYR A 288 8.37 -11.77 12.58
CA TYR A 288 8.80 -12.38 11.32
C TYR A 288 10.31 -12.64 11.27
N THR A 289 11.11 -11.78 11.90
CA THR A 289 12.57 -11.95 11.99
C THR A 289 12.91 -13.18 12.83
N GLU A 290 12.28 -13.33 13.99
CA GLU A 290 12.50 -14.46 14.91
C GLU A 290 12.20 -15.82 14.25
N HIS A 291 11.26 -15.86 13.30
CA HIS A 291 10.84 -17.08 12.62
C HIS A 291 11.42 -17.23 11.20
N GLY A 292 12.33 -16.36 10.77
CA GLY A 292 12.95 -16.43 9.44
C GLY A 292 11.95 -16.25 8.28
N MET A 293 10.87 -15.49 8.50
CA MET A 293 9.74 -15.36 7.56
C MET A 293 9.82 -14.09 6.69
N LEU A 294 10.88 -13.29 6.78
CA LEU A 294 10.97 -12.04 6.03
C LEU A 294 11.08 -12.23 4.51
N ASP A 295 11.43 -13.42 4.05
CA ASP A 295 11.65 -13.76 2.64
C ASP A 295 10.69 -14.82 2.10
N LEU A 296 9.53 -15.01 2.75
CA LEU A 296 8.52 -15.93 2.22
C LEU A 296 8.21 -15.61 0.74
N PRO A 297 8.12 -16.64 -0.13
CA PRO A 297 7.94 -16.48 -1.58
C PRO A 297 6.64 -15.77 -1.93
#